data_AF-A0A2T1FF57-F1
#
_entry.id   AF-A0A2T1FF57-F1
#
_cell.length_a   1.000
_cell.length_b   1.000
_cell.length_c   1.000
_cell.angle_alpha   90.00
_cell.angle_beta   90.00
_cell.angle_gamma   90.00
#
_symmetry.space_group_name_H-M   'P 1'
#
loop_
_entity.id
_entity.type
_entity.pdbx_description
1 polymer ?
#
loop_
_entity_poly.entity_id
_entity_poly.type
_entity_poly.pdbx_seq_one_letter_code
_entity_poly.pdbx_strand_id
1 'polypeptide(L)'
;MQLCQHKLFQPNDDRGFSMIEAVVAMMLVTTFITISLQLLLAATAVRVIAREKAEATTWIEADLETVKFRASQYSDSSKCNAIDSSSGYAQGFRDAIPASNGLDAPTDMTLNKTINANNFILTRTANPRTIPPYDVLEIRYHVTSASGLKIAKLYTEVIPHAALNCP
;
A
#
# COMPACT_ATOMS: atom_id res chain seq x y z
N MET A 1 37.13 62.60 -6.87
CA MET A 1 36.32 61.64 -7.64
C MET A 1 35.66 60.71 -6.63
N GLN A 2 34.54 61.13 -6.03
CA GLN A 2 33.16 60.74 -6.40
C GLN A 2 32.87 59.31 -5.91
N LEU A 3 32.41 59.15 -4.66
CA LEU A 3 31.00 58.96 -4.26
C LEU A 3 30.38 57.66 -4.77
N CYS A 4 30.49 56.59 -3.98
CA CYS A 4 29.48 55.52 -3.92
C CYS A 4 28.78 55.62 -2.56
N GLN A 5 27.72 56.41 -2.50
CA GLN A 5 26.81 56.46 -1.35
C GLN A 5 25.97 55.18 -1.32
N HIS A 6 26.38 54.25 -0.47
CA HIS A 6 25.51 53.19 0.00
C HIS A 6 24.47 53.85 0.91
N LYS A 7 23.24 54.06 0.41
CA LYS A 7 22.07 54.35 1.27
C LYS A 7 21.77 53.08 2.07
N LEU A 8 22.59 52.82 3.08
CA LEU A 8 22.20 52.01 4.22
C LEU A 8 21.06 52.76 4.90
N PHE A 9 19.91 52.10 4.92
CA PHE A 9 18.77 52.32 5.81
C PHE A 9 19.25 53.02 7.10
N GLN A 10 19.05 54.34 7.20
CA GLN A 10 19.33 55.10 8.42
C GLN A 10 18.05 55.07 9.26
N PRO A 11 18.03 54.32 10.38
CA PRO A 11 16.93 54.42 11.33
C PRO A 11 17.10 55.74 12.10
N ASN A 12 16.04 56.57 12.12
CA ASN A 12 15.99 57.72 13.02
C ASN A 12 15.62 57.21 14.42
N ASP A 13 16.41 57.60 15.43
CA ASP A 13 16.49 56.97 16.75
C ASP A 13 15.42 57.37 17.79
N ASP A 14 14.39 58.18 17.47
CA ASP A 14 13.49 58.70 18.53
C ASP A 14 11.98 58.52 18.28
N ARG A 15 11.55 57.34 17.81
CA ARG A 15 10.12 56.96 17.86
C ARG A 15 9.97 55.58 18.48
N GLY A 16 9.53 55.54 19.75
CA GLY A 16 9.10 54.31 20.40
C GLY A 16 7.97 53.64 19.61
N PHE A 17 7.96 52.30 19.58
CA PHE A 17 6.91 51.51 18.92
C PHE A 17 5.53 52.03 19.31
N SER A 18 4.72 52.38 18.32
CA SER A 18 3.34 52.75 18.57
C SER A 18 2.59 51.51 19.07
N MET A 19 1.85 51.64 20.18
CA MET A 19 1.06 50.54 20.76
C MET A 19 0.18 49.85 19.71
N ILE A 20 -0.34 50.61 18.74
CA ILE A 20 -1.18 50.05 17.67
C ILE A 20 -0.39 49.22 16.64
N GLU A 21 0.86 49.61 16.34
CA GLU A 21 1.74 48.86 15.45
C GLU A 21 2.10 47.51 16.06
N ALA A 22 2.41 47.49 17.36
CA ALA A 22 2.66 46.27 18.10
C ALA A 22 1.44 45.33 18.11
N VAL A 23 0.23 45.87 18.30
CA VAL A 23 -1.01 45.07 18.29
C VAL A 23 -1.31 44.50 16.90
N VAL A 24 -1.14 45.30 15.83
CA VAL A 24 -1.33 44.83 14.45
C VAL A 24 -0.30 43.77 14.09
N ALA A 25 0.98 43.97 14.47
CA ALA A 25 2.02 42.97 14.26
C ALA A 25 1.71 41.66 14.99
N MET A 26 1.26 41.73 16.25
CA MET A 26 0.86 40.55 17.02
C MET A 26 -0.35 39.83 16.39
N MET A 27 -1.33 40.59 15.89
CA MET A 27 -2.49 40.02 15.19
C MET A 27 -2.06 39.29 13.90
N LEU A 28 -1.14 39.86 13.13
CA LEU A 28 -0.63 39.21 11.92
C LEU A 28 0.14 37.93 12.26
N VAL A 29 1.07 37.98 13.21
CA VAL A 29 1.85 36.80 13.62
C VAL A 29 0.94 35.69 14.15
N THR A 30 -0.05 36.02 14.99
CA THR A 30 -0.97 35.01 15.54
C THR A 30 -1.82 34.34 14.46
N THR A 31 -2.30 35.10 13.47
CA THR A 31 -3.06 34.50 12.35
C THR A 31 -2.21 33.53 11.52
N PHE A 32 -0.94 33.87 11.25
CA PHE A 32 -0.05 32.95 10.54
C PHE A 32 0.23 31.68 11.35
N ILE A 33 0.44 31.80 12.67
CA ILE A 33 0.69 30.65 13.54
C ILE A 33 -0.54 29.74 13.61
N THR A 34 -1.74 30.30 13.78
CA THR A 34 -2.97 29.50 13.89
C THR A 34 -3.27 28.74 12.61
N ILE A 35 -3.12 29.38 11.45
CA ILE A 35 -3.28 28.72 10.14
C ILE A 35 -2.24 27.61 9.98
N SER A 36 -0.97 27.88 10.31
CA SER A 36 0.11 26.89 10.18
C SER A 36 -0.12 25.66 11.04
N LEU A 37 -0.58 25.83 12.28
CA LEU A 37 -0.87 24.71 13.18
C LEU A 37 -1.99 23.82 12.63
N GLN A 38 -3.07 24.43 12.12
CA GLN A 38 -4.19 23.69 11.55
C GLN A 38 -3.76 22.88 10.31
N LEU A 39 -2.95 23.48 9.43
CA LEU A 39 -2.41 22.79 8.26
C LEU A 39 -1.51 21.62 8.64
N LEU A 40 -0.68 21.78 9.68
CA LEU A 40 0.17 20.70 10.17
C LEU A 40 -0.66 19.51 10.68
N LEU A 41 -1.73 19.77 11.45
CA LEU A 41 -2.62 18.72 11.95
C LEU A 41 -3.35 18.01 10.81
N ALA A 42 -3.80 18.75 9.79
CA ALA A 42 -4.41 18.14 8.61
C ALA A 42 -3.39 17.26 7.84
N ALA A 43 -2.15 17.73 7.69
CA ALA A 43 -1.09 17.00 7.00
C ALA A 43 -0.70 15.71 7.73
N THR A 44 -0.62 15.72 9.07
CA THR A 44 -0.32 14.52 9.85
C THR A 44 -1.44 13.49 9.75
N ALA A 45 -2.70 13.91 9.78
CA ALA A 45 -3.85 13.01 9.60
C ALA A 45 -3.81 12.31 8.22
N VAL A 46 -3.57 13.07 7.15
CA VAL A 46 -3.43 12.49 5.80
C VAL A 46 -2.23 11.55 5.72
N ARG A 47 -1.10 11.92 6.34
CA ARG A 47 0.11 11.09 6.37
C ARG A 47 -0.13 9.73 7.05
N VAL A 48 -0.91 9.67 8.13
CA VAL A 48 -1.24 8.40 8.81
C VAL A 48 -2.02 7.47 7.88
N ILE A 49 -3.08 7.98 7.24
CA ILE A 49 -3.90 7.19 6.31
C ILE A 49 -3.08 6.74 5.10
N ALA A 50 -2.22 7.63 4.58
CA ALA A 50 -1.32 7.28 3.47
C ALA A 50 -0.35 6.17 3.86
N ARG A 51 0.19 6.20 5.09
CA ARG A 51 1.09 5.16 5.60
C ARG A 51 0.38 3.82 5.73
N GLU A 52 -0.84 3.78 6.25
CA GLU A 52 -1.64 2.55 6.34
C GLU A 52 -1.89 1.93 4.97
N LYS A 53 -2.25 2.76 3.97
CA LYS A 53 -2.45 2.29 2.59
C LYS A 53 -1.16 1.78 1.94
N ALA A 54 -0.05 2.49 2.15
CA ALA A 54 1.25 2.08 1.61
C ALA A 54 1.67 0.73 2.21
N GLU A 55 1.57 0.59 3.54
CA GLU A 55 1.93 -0.65 4.22
C GLU A 55 1.03 -1.82 3.81
N ALA A 56 -0.28 -1.60 3.68
CA ALA A 56 -1.21 -2.62 3.16
C ALA A 56 -0.84 -3.08 1.75
N THR A 57 -0.38 -2.17 0.89
CA THR A 57 0.07 -2.51 -0.47
C THR A 57 1.38 -3.30 -0.44
N THR A 58 2.35 -2.88 0.39
CA THR A 58 3.61 -3.61 0.58
C THR A 58 3.38 -5.03 1.08
N TRP A 59 2.37 -5.28 1.91
CA TRP A 59 2.05 -6.65 2.34
C TRP A 59 1.54 -7.52 1.21
N ILE A 60 0.68 -6.96 0.36
CA ILE A 60 0.21 -7.66 -0.84
C ILE A 60 1.39 -7.97 -1.76
N GLU A 61 2.29 -7.01 -1.97
CA GLU A 61 3.48 -7.20 -2.81
C GLU A 61 4.42 -8.29 -2.28
N ALA A 62 4.64 -8.33 -0.96
CA ALA A 62 5.47 -9.36 -0.33
C ALA A 62 4.89 -10.78 -0.49
N ASP A 63 3.57 -10.94 -0.33
CA ASP A 63 2.94 -12.23 -0.57
C ASP A 63 2.95 -12.58 -2.08
N LEU A 64 2.70 -11.60 -2.95
CA LEU A 64 2.76 -11.80 -4.39
C LEU A 64 4.16 -12.22 -4.87
N GLU A 65 5.22 -11.69 -4.28
CA GLU A 65 6.60 -12.12 -4.55
C GLU A 65 6.80 -13.59 -4.15
N THR A 66 6.28 -13.99 -3.00
CA THR A 66 6.32 -15.39 -2.56
C THR A 66 5.56 -16.30 -3.52
N VAL A 67 4.36 -15.89 -3.96
CA VAL A 67 3.57 -16.63 -4.96
C VAL A 67 4.32 -16.73 -6.29
N LYS A 68 4.92 -15.64 -6.79
CA LYS A 68 5.73 -15.63 -8.01
C LYS A 68 6.93 -16.58 -7.91
N PHE A 69 7.64 -16.54 -6.79
CA PHE A 69 8.77 -17.43 -6.52
C PHE A 69 8.33 -18.90 -6.54
N ARG A 70 7.17 -19.22 -5.95
CA ARG A 70 6.61 -20.58 -6.00
C ARG A 70 6.15 -20.96 -7.40
N ALA A 71 5.52 -20.06 -8.15
CA ALA A 71 5.11 -20.29 -9.53
C ALA A 71 6.29 -20.62 -10.45
N SER A 72 7.47 -20.05 -10.18
CA SER A 72 8.69 -20.32 -10.94
C SER A 72 9.31 -21.69 -10.67
N GLN A 73 9.08 -22.25 -9.48
CA GLN A 73 9.62 -23.56 -9.06
C GLN A 73 8.60 -24.69 -9.21
N TYR A 74 7.32 -24.36 -9.26
CA TYR A 74 6.26 -25.34 -9.40
C TYR A 74 6.36 -26.01 -10.77
N SER A 75 6.58 -27.33 -10.75
CA SER A 75 6.65 -28.15 -11.93
C SER A 75 5.97 -29.49 -11.64
N ASP A 76 4.88 -29.75 -12.35
CA ASP A 76 4.15 -31.01 -12.32
C ASP A 76 3.65 -31.34 -13.73
N SER A 77 4.45 -32.11 -14.46
CA SER A 77 4.18 -32.47 -15.85
C SER A 77 2.89 -33.28 -16.02
N SER A 78 2.35 -33.87 -14.95
CA SER A 78 1.08 -34.61 -15.00
C SER A 78 -0.14 -33.71 -15.30
N LYS A 79 0.01 -32.39 -15.11
CA LYS A 79 -1.07 -31.40 -15.27
C LYS A 79 -1.18 -30.80 -16.68
N CYS A 80 -0.34 -31.21 -17.63
CA CYS A 80 -0.31 -30.64 -18.99
C CYS A 80 -1.56 -30.95 -19.83
N ASN A 81 -2.18 -32.12 -19.61
CA ASN A 81 -3.33 -32.58 -20.36
C ASN A 81 -4.61 -32.50 -19.52
N ALA A 82 -4.85 -31.33 -18.93
CA ALA A 82 -6.03 -31.11 -18.13
C ALA A 82 -7.30 -31.03 -18.99
N ILE A 83 -8.31 -31.80 -18.60
CA ILE A 83 -9.64 -31.81 -19.25
C ILE A 83 -10.66 -30.97 -18.49
N ASP A 84 -10.33 -30.57 -17.26
CA ASP A 84 -11.14 -29.74 -16.40
C ASP A 84 -10.27 -28.84 -15.50
N SER A 85 -10.90 -27.88 -14.82
CA SER A 85 -10.20 -26.96 -13.94
C SER A 85 -9.61 -27.61 -12.69
N SER A 86 -10.07 -28.80 -12.29
CA SER A 86 -9.55 -29.55 -11.14
C SER A 86 -8.27 -30.33 -11.46
N SER A 87 -8.04 -30.66 -12.72
CA SER A 87 -6.85 -31.36 -13.22
C SER A 87 -5.82 -30.41 -13.84
N GLY A 88 -6.15 -29.12 -13.96
CA GLY A 88 -5.31 -28.05 -14.50
C GLY A 88 -4.04 -27.75 -13.71
N TYR A 89 -3.05 -27.17 -14.40
CA TYR A 89 -1.87 -26.58 -13.78
C TYR A 89 -2.23 -25.51 -12.75
N ALA A 90 -3.27 -24.72 -13.02
CA ALA A 90 -3.75 -23.71 -12.09
C ALA A 90 -4.17 -24.32 -10.75
N GLN A 91 -4.88 -25.45 -10.76
CA GLN A 91 -5.32 -26.13 -9.54
C GLN A 91 -4.16 -26.83 -8.83
N GLY A 92 -3.26 -27.48 -9.56
CA GLY A 92 -2.08 -28.09 -8.95
C GLY A 92 -1.19 -27.03 -8.26
N PHE A 93 -0.99 -25.89 -8.93
CA PHE A 93 -0.24 -24.78 -8.35
C PHE A 93 -0.95 -24.18 -7.15
N ARG A 94 -2.28 -24.00 -7.25
CA ARG A 94 -3.15 -23.52 -6.18
C ARG A 94 -2.98 -24.33 -4.89
N ASP A 95 -2.92 -25.66 -5.00
CA ASP A 95 -2.75 -26.57 -3.87
C ASP A 95 -1.31 -26.54 -3.31
N ALA A 96 -0.33 -26.15 -4.12
CA ALA A 96 1.08 -26.04 -3.74
C ALA A 96 1.44 -24.69 -3.07
N ILE A 97 0.55 -23.70 -3.10
CA ILE A 97 0.77 -22.43 -2.38
C ILE A 97 0.42 -22.64 -0.90
N PRO A 98 1.33 -22.31 0.04
CA PRO A 98 1.07 -22.53 1.46
C PRO A 98 -0.16 -21.76 1.95
N ALA A 99 -1.07 -22.48 2.61
CA ALA A 99 -2.10 -21.90 3.47
C ALA A 99 -1.51 -21.66 4.87
N SER A 100 -1.87 -20.54 5.50
CA SER A 100 -1.33 -20.17 6.82
C SER A 100 -1.83 -21.03 7.99
N ASN A 101 -2.79 -21.96 7.77
CA ASN A 101 -3.52 -22.61 8.87
C ASN A 101 -3.38 -24.14 8.98
N GLY A 102 -2.52 -24.80 8.19
CA GLY A 102 -2.18 -26.23 8.40
C GLY A 102 -3.37 -27.22 8.45
N LEU A 103 -4.56 -26.82 7.98
CA LEU A 103 -5.77 -27.63 7.91
C LEU A 103 -6.18 -27.71 6.43
N ASP A 104 -6.47 -28.93 5.98
CA ASP A 104 -6.67 -29.35 4.59
C ASP A 104 -7.82 -28.64 3.85
N ALA A 105 -7.60 -27.38 3.49
CA ALA A 105 -8.25 -26.68 2.40
C ALA A 105 -7.27 -25.59 1.90
N PRO A 106 -6.45 -25.89 0.86
CA PRO A 106 -5.47 -24.94 0.39
C PRO A 106 -6.21 -23.89 -0.43
N THR A 107 -6.16 -22.62 0.00
CA THR A 107 -5.92 -21.47 -0.89
C THR A 107 -6.00 -20.14 -0.21
N ASP A 108 -6.95 -20.05 0.72
CA ASP A 108 -7.35 -18.76 1.21
C ASP A 108 -6.53 -18.42 2.44
N MET A 109 -5.64 -17.45 2.27
CA MET A 109 -4.77 -17.00 3.33
C MET A 109 -5.45 -15.85 4.03
N THR A 110 -5.65 -15.98 5.34
CA THR A 110 -6.08 -14.87 6.19
C THR A 110 -4.96 -14.60 7.18
N LEU A 111 -4.29 -13.46 7.02
CA LEU A 111 -3.23 -13.00 7.91
C LEU A 111 -3.69 -11.76 8.65
N ASN A 112 -3.51 -11.78 9.96
CA ASN A 112 -3.76 -10.62 10.80
C ASN A 112 -2.44 -9.90 11.05
N LYS A 113 -2.41 -8.58 10.87
CA LYS A 113 -1.28 -7.76 11.29
C LYS A 113 -1.76 -6.39 11.75
N THR A 114 -1.16 -5.92 12.83
CA THR A 114 -1.45 -4.62 13.40
C THR A 114 -0.60 -3.56 12.72
N ILE A 115 -1.23 -2.55 12.09
CA ILE A 115 -0.56 -1.34 11.60
C ILE A 115 -1.01 -0.18 12.49
N ASN A 116 -0.08 0.53 13.12
CA ASN A 116 -0.37 1.73 13.92
C ASN A 116 -1.57 1.56 14.89
N ALA A 117 -1.58 0.48 15.67
CA ALA A 117 -2.62 0.09 16.63
C ALA A 117 -3.99 -0.37 16.05
N ASN A 118 -4.18 -0.29 14.73
CA ASN A 118 -5.34 -0.84 14.05
C ASN A 118 -5.02 -2.27 13.55
N ASN A 119 -5.93 -3.22 13.79
CA ASN A 119 -5.76 -4.58 13.28
C ASN A 119 -6.31 -4.67 11.85
N PHE A 120 -5.47 -5.17 10.94
CA PHE A 120 -5.80 -5.39 9.54
C PHE A 120 -5.72 -6.86 9.20
N ILE A 121 -6.58 -7.26 8.29
CA ILE A 121 -6.72 -8.64 7.83
C ILE A 121 -6.42 -8.64 6.33
N LEU A 122 -5.37 -9.34 5.94
CA LEU A 122 -5.06 -9.64 4.55
C LEU A 122 -5.75 -10.96 4.19
N THR A 123 -6.68 -10.90 3.25
CA THR A 123 -7.30 -12.08 2.64
C THR A 123 -6.78 -12.23 1.23
N ARG A 124 -6.16 -13.37 0.93
CA ARG A 124 -5.87 -13.84 -0.42
C ARG A 124 -6.87 -14.93 -0.76
N THR A 125 -7.51 -14.85 -1.91
CA THR A 125 -8.31 -15.94 -2.48
C THR A 125 -7.73 -16.31 -3.84
N ALA A 126 -7.50 -17.60 -4.07
CA ALA A 126 -6.94 -18.10 -5.32
C ALA A 126 -7.91 -19.09 -5.96
N ASN A 127 -8.33 -18.81 -7.20
CA ASN A 127 -9.30 -19.63 -7.92
C ASN A 127 -8.74 -19.99 -9.30
N PRO A 128 -8.70 -21.29 -9.67
CA PRO A 128 -8.25 -21.68 -10.99
C PRO A 128 -9.30 -21.25 -12.02
N ARG A 129 -8.85 -20.80 -13.18
CA ARG A 129 -9.78 -20.47 -14.27
C ARG A 129 -10.47 -21.74 -14.77
N THR A 130 -11.77 -21.64 -15.05
CA THR A 130 -12.61 -22.75 -15.50
C THR A 130 -12.65 -22.95 -17.01
N ILE A 131 -11.76 -22.29 -17.74
CA ILE A 131 -11.71 -22.28 -19.20
C ILE A 131 -10.36 -22.90 -19.62
N PRO A 132 -10.33 -23.83 -20.60
CA PRO A 132 -9.08 -24.34 -21.16
C PRO A 132 -8.16 -23.19 -21.58
N PRO A 133 -6.84 -23.29 -21.36
CA PRO A 133 -6.08 -24.50 -21.03
C PRO A 133 -5.88 -24.78 -19.51
N TYR A 134 -6.71 -24.20 -18.63
CA TYR A 134 -6.69 -24.46 -17.17
C TYR A 134 -5.33 -24.20 -16.47
N ASP A 135 -4.55 -23.28 -17.01
CA ASP A 135 -3.20 -22.88 -16.58
C ASP A 135 -3.17 -21.59 -15.77
N VAL A 136 -4.20 -20.75 -15.91
CA VAL A 136 -4.32 -19.47 -15.20
C VAL A 136 -4.91 -19.64 -13.80
N LEU A 137 -4.16 -19.19 -12.79
CA LEU A 137 -4.65 -19.01 -11.43
C LEU A 137 -5.01 -17.54 -11.18
N GLU A 138 -6.27 -17.27 -10.88
CA GLU A 138 -6.73 -15.92 -10.50
C GLU A 138 -6.52 -15.70 -9.00
N ILE A 139 -5.80 -14.64 -8.65
CA ILE A 139 -5.51 -14.31 -7.25
C ILE A 139 -6.08 -12.93 -6.93
N ARG A 140 -6.91 -12.89 -5.89
CA ARG A 140 -7.55 -11.69 -5.36
C ARG A 140 -7.02 -11.42 -3.96
N TYR A 141 -6.51 -10.22 -3.76
CA TYR A 141 -6.07 -9.72 -2.47
C TYR A 141 -7.02 -8.63 -1.96
N HIS A 142 -7.37 -8.73 -0.70
CA HIS A 142 -8.13 -7.72 0.03
C HIS A 142 -7.47 -7.48 1.38
N VAL A 143 -7.21 -6.21 1.69
CA VAL A 143 -6.85 -5.79 3.05
C VAL A 143 -8.05 -5.10 3.67
N THR A 144 -8.59 -5.68 4.72
CA THR A 144 -9.72 -5.14 5.50
C THR A 144 -9.26 -4.69 6.87
N SER A 145 -9.83 -3.60 7.38
CA SER A 145 -9.73 -3.25 8.79
C SER A 145 -10.61 -4.17 9.64
N ALA A 146 -10.38 -4.19 10.96
CA ALA A 146 -11.26 -4.84 11.93
C ALA A 146 -12.74 -4.36 11.83
N SER A 147 -12.98 -3.15 11.31
CA SER A 147 -14.32 -2.60 11.06
C SER A 147 -14.92 -2.99 9.69
N GLY A 148 -14.21 -3.79 8.89
CA GLY A 148 -14.67 -4.26 7.57
C GLY A 148 -14.40 -3.29 6.42
N LEU A 149 -13.71 -2.16 6.66
CA LEU A 149 -13.36 -1.21 5.61
C LEU A 149 -12.26 -1.80 4.72
N LYS A 150 -12.48 -1.81 3.40
CA LYS A 150 -11.49 -2.28 2.41
C LYS A 150 -10.49 -1.16 2.11
N ILE A 151 -9.22 -1.38 2.44
CA ILE A 151 -8.15 -0.36 2.39
C ILE A 151 -7.25 -0.53 1.18
N ALA A 152 -6.99 -1.78 0.79
CA ALA A 152 -6.24 -2.13 -0.40
C ALA A 152 -6.88 -3.33 -1.11
N LYS A 153 -6.77 -3.35 -2.44
CA LYS A 153 -7.22 -4.45 -3.29
C LYS A 153 -6.22 -4.64 -4.41
N LEU A 154 -5.94 -5.89 -4.74
CA LEU A 154 -5.19 -6.25 -5.94
C LEU A 154 -5.84 -7.46 -6.59
N TYR A 155 -5.91 -7.44 -7.91
CA TYR A 155 -6.25 -8.59 -8.73
C TYR A 155 -5.05 -8.89 -9.61
N THR A 156 -4.66 -10.16 -9.68
CA THR A 156 -3.58 -10.61 -10.56
C THR A 156 -3.87 -12.02 -11.04
N GLU A 157 -3.31 -12.34 -12.19
CA GLU A 157 -3.34 -13.67 -12.77
C GLU A 157 -1.92 -14.22 -12.77
N VAL A 158 -1.77 -15.50 -12.43
CA VAL A 158 -0.47 -16.17 -12.36
C VAL A 158 -0.55 -17.43 -13.20
N ILE A 159 0.42 -17.57 -14.11
CA ILE A 159 0.63 -18.78 -14.91
C ILE A 159 1.96 -19.39 -14.44
N PRO A 160 1.96 -20.62 -13.89
CA PRO A 160 3.20 -21.30 -13.52
C PRO A 160 4.09 -21.51 -14.74
N HIS A 161 5.41 -21.38 -14.59
CA HIS A 161 6.35 -21.54 -15.71
C HIS A 161 6.24 -22.91 -16.38
N ALA A 162 6.01 -23.97 -15.60
CA ALA A 162 5.86 -25.32 -16.12
C ALA A 162 4.64 -25.49 -17.05
N ALA A 163 3.57 -24.69 -16.87
CA ALA A 163 2.41 -24.73 -17.75
C ALA A 163 2.73 -24.26 -19.17
N LEU A 164 3.70 -23.35 -19.31
CA LEU A 164 4.16 -22.84 -20.61
C LEU A 164 5.05 -23.84 -21.38
N ASN A 165 5.52 -24.88 -20.69
CA ASN A 165 6.40 -25.91 -21.26
C ASN A 165 5.63 -27.18 -21.65
N CYS A 166 4.30 -27.16 -21.62
CA CYS A 166 3.50 -28.31 -22.03
C CYS A 166 3.59 -28.54 -23.55
N PRO A 167 3.71 -29.80 -23.97
CA PRO A 167 3.85 -30.19 -25.37
C PRO A 167 2.59 -29.95 -26.20
#